data_AF-A0A914YIC9-F1
#
_entry.id   AF-A0A914YIC9-F1
#
_cell.length_a   1.000
_cell.length_b   1.000
_cell.length_c   1.000
_cell.angle_alpha   90.00
_cell.angle_beta   90.00
_cell.angle_gamma   90.00
#
_symmetry.space_group_name_H-M   'P 1'
#
loop_
_entity.id
_entity.type
_entity.pdbx_description
1 polymer ?
#
loop_
_entity_poly.entity_id
_entity_poly.type
_entity_poly.pdbx_seq_one_letter_code
_entity_poly.pdbx_strand_id
1 'polypeptide(L)'
;MNNFISAFYDAVLLYAIALNETLAEGLDPRNGRNITSKMWNRTFVGITGNVSIDQNGDRYSDYSLLDLDDNQDKFMEVAYYSGAQNALRQVSDFHWVKGSPPKDSPICGWDHSKCPEGYPFYYYALFAALVVILLLLAGVLLFYRRYKLETELAAMSWKIRWEELEGDDVARKEKKKKRARKTDFYNHPDQSVPFLRSNSRTSNNSDKVGHFFIYF
;
A
#
# COMPACT_ATOMS: atom_id res chain seq x y z
N MET A 1 31.82 14.59 35.09
CA MET A 1 31.70 15.06 36.49
C MET A 1 30.53 14.32 37.13
N ASN A 2 30.66 13.84 38.36
CA ASN A 2 29.57 13.12 39.02
C ASN A 2 28.59 14.16 39.61
N ASN A 3 27.39 14.26 39.03
CA ASN A 3 26.39 15.25 39.43
C ASN A 3 25.97 15.11 40.90
N PHE A 4 25.98 13.89 41.45
CA PHE A 4 25.64 13.68 42.86
C PHE A 4 26.65 14.35 43.79
N ILE A 5 27.95 14.25 43.49
CA ILE A 5 29.01 14.83 44.32
C ILE A 5 28.88 16.36 44.37
N SER A 6 28.67 16.98 43.21
CA SER A 6 28.51 18.43 43.12
C SER A 6 27.21 18.92 43.75
N ALA A 7 26.12 18.15 43.63
CA ALA A 7 24.85 18.47 44.29
C ALA A 7 24.97 18.40 45.82
N PHE A 8 25.67 17.40 46.38
CA PHE A 8 25.92 17.34 47.82
C PHE A 8 26.80 18.48 48.32
N TYR A 9 27.82 18.86 47.55
CA TYR A 9 28.63 20.04 47.86
C TYR A 9 27.75 21.30 47.99
N ASP A 10 26.89 21.54 47.00
CA ASP A 10 25.99 22.69 47.01
C ASP A 10 24.96 22.61 48.14
N ALA A 11 24.50 21.41 48.50
CA ALA A 11 23.59 21.22 49.63
C ALA A 11 24.24 21.59 50.98
N VAL A 12 25.50 21.20 51.20
CA VAL A 12 26.26 21.59 52.41
C VAL A 12 26.51 23.10 52.42
N LEU A 13 26.81 23.70 51.27
CA LEU A 13 26.98 25.15 51.14
C LEU A 13 25.69 25.90 51.49
N LEU A 14 24.54 25.46 50.94
CA LEU A 14 23.23 26.02 51.25
C LEU A 14 22.91 25.91 52.74
N TYR A 15 23.18 24.75 53.35
CA TYR A 15 23.01 24.54 54.78
C TYR A 15 23.88 25.52 55.60
N ALA A 16 25.14 25.69 55.24
CA ALA A 16 26.05 26.61 55.94
C ALA A 16 25.57 28.07 55.85
N ILE A 17 25.07 28.48 54.68
CA ILE A 17 24.49 29.83 54.49
C ILE A 17 23.26 30.01 55.39
N ALA A 18 22.31 29.08 55.35
CA ALA A 18 21.10 29.15 56.15
C ALA A 18 21.39 29.10 57.66
N LEU A 19 22.31 28.23 58.10
CA LEU A 19 22.73 28.13 59.49
C LEU A 19 23.39 29.42 59.98
N ASN A 20 24.24 30.05 59.16
CA ASN A 20 24.87 31.32 59.51
C ASN A 20 23.82 32.43 59.71
N GLU A 21 22.81 32.50 58.84
CA GLU A 21 21.68 33.44 58.99
C GLU A 21 20.85 33.14 60.25
N THR A 22 20.59 31.86 60.56
CA THR A 22 19.91 31.45 61.80
C THR A 22 20.69 31.90 63.05
N LEU A 23 22.02 31.72 63.06
CA LEU A 23 22.88 32.13 64.17
C LEU A 23 22.96 33.65 64.31
N ALA A 24 23.01 34.40 63.19
CA ALA A 24 23.03 35.85 63.19
C ALA A 24 21.74 36.46 63.80
N GLU A 25 20.62 35.75 63.67
CA GLU A 25 19.34 36.14 64.27
C GLU A 25 19.17 35.67 65.73
N GLY A 26 20.17 34.99 66.31
CA GLY A 26 20.13 34.48 67.67
C GLY A 26 19.15 33.31 67.87
N LEU A 27 18.76 32.63 66.78
CA LEU A 27 17.87 31.47 66.82
C LEU A 27 18.65 30.19 67.17
N ASP A 28 17.93 29.19 67.70
CA ASP A 28 18.54 27.90 68.06
C ASP A 28 19.01 27.12 66.82
N PRO A 29 20.31 26.80 66.67
CA PRO A 29 20.83 26.02 65.55
C PRO A 29 20.38 24.55 65.56
N ARG A 30 19.74 24.07 66.65
CA ARG A 30 19.14 22.74 66.70
C ARG A 30 17.72 22.70 66.15
N ASN A 31 17.10 23.87 65.92
CA ASN A 31 15.78 23.96 65.32
C ASN A 31 15.89 23.88 63.79
N GLY A 32 15.79 22.65 63.26
CA GLY A 32 15.85 22.39 61.83
C GLY A 32 14.82 23.20 61.03
N ARG A 33 13.62 23.45 61.56
CA ARG A 33 12.59 24.22 60.84
C ARG A 33 13.02 25.65 60.54
N ASN A 34 13.74 26.29 61.46
CA ASN A 34 14.25 27.65 61.27
C ASN A 34 15.39 27.71 60.24
N ILE A 35 16.18 26.64 60.13
CA ILE A 35 17.24 26.53 59.13
C ILE A 35 16.62 26.24 57.76
N THR A 36 15.78 25.21 57.68
CA THR A 36 15.16 24.77 56.42
C THR A 36 14.28 25.87 55.81
N SER A 37 13.55 26.65 56.61
CA SER A 37 12.76 27.78 56.10
C SER A 37 13.61 28.86 55.43
N LYS A 38 14.86 29.04 55.86
CA LYS A 38 15.85 29.92 55.21
C LYS A 38 16.54 29.30 54.02
N MET A 39 16.41 27.99 53.79
CA MET A 39 16.96 27.31 52.61
C MET A 39 16.04 27.42 51.40
N TRP A 40 14.74 27.60 51.61
CA TRP A 40 13.72 27.58 50.56
C TRP A 40 13.55 28.95 49.87
N ASN A 41 12.98 28.94 48.67
CA ASN A 41 12.64 30.13 47.89
C ASN A 41 13.80 31.13 47.74
N ARG A 42 15.00 30.63 47.42
CA ARG A 42 16.21 31.46 47.27
C ARG A 42 17.13 30.93 46.19
N THR A 43 18.06 31.78 45.79
CA THR A 43 19.13 31.42 44.84
C THR A 43 20.49 31.71 45.46
N PHE A 44 21.46 30.83 45.25
CA PHE A 44 22.85 30.99 45.67
C PHE A 44 23.81 30.47 44.59
N VAL A 45 25.07 30.85 44.68
CA VAL A 45 26.12 30.40 43.75
C VAL A 45 26.82 29.19 44.35
N GLY A 46 26.67 28.03 43.72
CA GLY A 46 27.34 26.78 44.04
C GLY A 46 28.45 26.42 43.06
N ILE A 47 29.05 25.24 43.21
CA ILE A 47 30.03 24.70 42.26
C ILE A 47 29.36 24.27 40.95
N THR A 48 28.06 23.94 40.98
CA THR A 48 27.26 23.67 39.77
C THR A 48 26.73 24.93 39.08
N GLY A 49 27.14 26.12 39.52
CA GLY A 49 26.63 27.40 39.02
C GLY A 49 25.53 27.98 39.92
N ASN A 50 24.56 28.69 39.33
CA ASN A 50 23.43 29.22 40.09
C ASN A 50 22.49 28.08 40.49
N VAL A 51 22.22 27.98 41.79
CA VAL A 51 21.31 26.99 42.37
C VAL A 51 20.12 27.73 42.96
N SER A 52 18.94 27.47 42.42
CA SER A 52 17.68 28.03 42.91
C SER A 52 16.84 26.94 43.57
N ILE A 53 16.36 27.21 44.78
CA ILE A 53 15.43 26.36 45.53
C ILE A 53 14.06 27.03 45.51
N ASP A 54 13.03 26.27 45.18
CA ASP A 54 11.66 26.75 45.10
C ASP A 54 11.00 26.88 46.50
N GLN A 55 9.72 27.23 46.51
CA GLN A 55 8.95 27.42 47.73
C GLN A 55 8.62 26.11 48.47
N ASN A 56 8.71 24.97 47.79
CA ASN A 56 8.49 23.65 48.37
C ASN A 56 9.80 23.02 48.90
N GLY A 57 10.93 23.68 48.68
CA GLY A 57 12.24 23.19 49.08
C GLY A 57 12.94 22.34 48.02
N ASP A 58 12.40 22.31 46.80
CA ASP A 58 12.94 21.53 45.69
C ASP A 58 13.86 22.41 44.82
N ARG A 59 14.92 21.82 44.29
CA ARG A 59 15.84 22.54 43.40
C ARG A 59 15.24 22.67 42.01
N TYR A 60 15.23 23.89 41.47
CA TYR A 60 14.99 24.10 40.04
C TYR A 60 16.08 23.40 39.23
N SER A 61 15.65 22.53 38.32
CA SER A 61 16.55 21.76 37.46
C SER A 61 16.77 22.48 36.15
N ASP A 62 18.04 22.74 35.86
CA ASP A 62 18.49 23.27 34.57
C ASP A 62 18.95 22.09 33.70
N TYR A 63 18.62 22.15 32.40
CA TYR A 63 18.90 21.07 31.45
C TYR A 63 19.58 21.60 30.20
N SER A 64 20.54 20.84 29.69
CA SER A 64 21.14 21.08 28.38
C SER A 64 20.63 20.04 27.40
N LEU A 65 20.20 20.49 26.23
CA LEU A 65 19.87 19.65 25.10
C LEU A 65 21.11 19.55 24.20
N LEU A 66 21.58 18.33 23.99
CA LEU A 66 22.68 18.05 23.09
C LEU A 66 22.18 17.46 21.78
N ASP A 67 22.79 17.88 20.68
CA ASP A 67 22.53 17.37 19.33
C ASP A 67 23.85 16.97 18.67
N LEU A 68 23.77 16.07 17.69
CA LEU A 68 24.94 15.58 16.98
C LEU A 68 25.41 16.61 15.94
N ASP A 69 26.66 17.04 16.06
CA ASP A 69 27.35 17.79 15.00
C ASP A 69 28.02 16.83 14.02
N ASP A 70 27.45 16.72 12.82
CA ASP A 70 27.94 15.88 11.73
C ASP A 70 29.39 16.19 11.32
N ASN A 71 29.86 17.44 11.51
CA ASN A 71 31.21 17.83 11.11
C ASN A 71 32.27 17.34 12.12
N GLN A 72 31.90 17.30 13.40
CA GLN A 72 32.80 16.95 14.50
C GLN A 72 32.59 15.53 15.01
N ASP A 73 31.52 14.86 14.57
CA ASP A 73 31.04 13.56 15.04
C ASP A 73 30.90 13.51 16.57
N LYS A 74 30.33 14.58 17.14
CA LYS A 74 30.22 14.78 18.59
C LYS A 74 28.89 15.44 18.95
N PHE A 75 28.38 15.07 20.12
CA PHE A 75 27.23 15.74 20.72
C PHE A 75 27.67 17.09 21.29
N MET A 76 27.04 18.16 20.82
CA MET A 76 27.25 19.54 21.28
C MET A 76 25.96 20.09 21.86
N GLU A 77 26.07 21.00 22.82
CA GLU A 77 24.91 21.69 23.38
C GLU A 77 24.29 22.65 22.36
N VAL A 78 23.01 22.45 22.05
CA VAL A 78 22.27 23.29 21.09
C VAL A 78 21.21 24.17 21.76
N ALA A 79 20.76 23.79 22.95
CA ALA A 79 19.83 24.60 23.74
C ALA A 79 20.01 24.35 25.23
N TYR A 80 19.71 25.37 26.02
CA TYR A 80 19.76 25.37 27.47
C TYR A 80 18.40 25.76 28.03
N TYR A 81 17.84 24.94 28.91
CA TYR A 81 16.62 25.24 29.64
C TYR A 81 16.94 25.64 31.07
N SER A 82 16.50 26.85 31.47
CA SER A 82 16.57 27.31 32.85
C SER A 82 15.26 26.99 33.57
N GLY A 83 15.31 26.12 34.57
CA GLY A 83 14.15 25.74 35.38
C GLY A 83 13.61 26.90 36.21
N ALA A 84 14.51 27.75 36.75
CA ALA A 84 14.11 28.90 37.56
C ALA A 84 13.38 29.98 36.74
N GLN A 85 13.76 30.16 35.47
CA GLN A 85 13.14 31.14 34.56
C GLN A 85 12.02 30.54 33.71
N ASN A 86 11.86 29.20 33.72
CA ASN A 86 10.97 28.46 32.85
C ASN A 86 11.16 28.86 31.37
N ALA A 87 12.42 28.94 30.93
CA ALA A 87 12.77 29.46 29.62
C ALA A 87 13.82 28.59 28.93
N LEU A 88 13.55 28.26 27.66
CA LEU A 88 14.50 27.61 26.76
C LEU A 88 15.28 28.69 25.99
N ARG A 89 16.60 28.64 26.07
CA ARG A 89 17.52 29.49 25.33
C ARG A 89 18.23 28.64 24.29
N GLN A 90 18.01 28.97 23.03
CA GLN A 90 18.71 28.31 21.94
C GLN A 90 20.15 28.86 21.84
N VAL A 91 21.12 27.97 21.79
CA VAL A 91 22.56 28.28 21.69
C VAL A 91 23.02 28.16 20.24
N SER A 92 22.54 27.15 19.52
CA SER A 92 22.80 26.93 18.10
C SER A 92 21.59 26.33 17.39
N ASP A 93 21.66 26.19 16.07
CA ASP A 93 20.60 25.56 15.29
C ASP A 93 20.49 24.06 15.58
N PHE A 94 19.25 23.54 15.54
CA PHE A 94 18.96 22.12 15.67
C PHE A 94 19.26 21.40 14.36
N HIS A 95 19.98 20.28 14.44
CA HIS A 95 20.29 19.47 13.29
C HIS A 95 19.16 18.46 13.04
N TRP A 96 18.58 18.53 11.85
CA TRP A 96 17.60 17.56 11.38
C TRP A 96 18.06 16.98 10.05
N VAL A 97 18.07 15.65 9.93
CA VAL A 97 18.51 14.93 8.71
C VAL A 97 17.77 15.40 7.44
N LYS A 98 16.51 15.81 7.57
CA LYS A 98 15.68 16.32 6.45
C LYS A 98 15.50 17.84 6.48
N GLY A 99 16.30 18.57 7.25
CA GLY A 99 16.26 20.02 7.42
C GLY A 99 15.15 20.54 8.33
N SER A 100 14.18 19.71 8.73
CA SER A 100 13.08 20.10 9.62
C SER A 100 12.76 19.01 10.64
N PRO A 101 12.22 19.38 11.82
CA PRO A 101 11.74 18.40 12.79
C PRO A 101 10.68 17.48 12.16
N PRO A 102 10.77 16.16 12.40
CA PRO A 102 9.73 15.25 11.96
C PRO A 102 8.41 15.54 12.69
N LYS A 103 7.29 15.13 12.08
CA LYS A 103 6.00 15.19 12.77
C LYS A 103 6.01 14.29 14.00
N ASP A 104 5.33 14.73 15.05
CA ASP A 104 5.14 13.99 16.31
C ASP A 104 4.38 12.66 16.13
N SER A 105 3.58 12.59 15.06
CA SER A 105 2.71 11.47 14.74
C SER A 105 2.70 11.19 13.23
N PRO A 106 2.52 9.93 12.83
CA PRO A 106 2.39 9.57 11.42
C PRO A 106 1.10 10.15 10.83
N ILE A 107 1.10 10.34 9.50
CA ILE A 107 0.01 11.02 8.76
C ILE A 107 -1.36 10.37 9.00
N CYS A 108 -1.41 9.03 9.14
CA CYS A 108 -2.65 8.28 9.34
C CYS A 108 -2.91 7.85 10.79
N GLY A 109 -2.22 8.46 11.76
CA GLY A 109 -2.27 7.99 13.14
C GLY A 109 -1.53 6.66 13.34
N TRP A 110 -1.25 6.33 14.59
CA TRP A 110 -0.50 5.11 14.93
C TRP A 110 -1.29 3.83 14.66
N ASP A 111 -2.61 3.92 14.67
CA ASP A 111 -3.59 2.86 14.54
C ASP A 111 -4.32 2.86 13.19
N HIS A 112 -3.88 3.70 12.24
CA HIS A 112 -4.54 3.90 10.95
C HIS A 112 -5.95 4.52 11.03
N SER A 113 -6.41 4.96 12.20
CA SER A 113 -7.76 5.51 12.41
C SER A 113 -8.04 6.80 11.64
N LYS A 114 -6.99 7.56 11.30
CA LYS A 114 -7.11 8.84 10.58
C LYS A 114 -7.01 8.68 9.07
N CYS A 115 -6.70 7.48 8.58
CA CYS A 115 -6.68 7.20 7.15
C CYS A 115 -8.12 7.05 6.64
N PRO A 116 -8.42 7.46 5.40
CA PRO A 116 -9.73 7.22 4.82
C PRO A 116 -10.00 5.71 4.77
N GLU A 117 -11.08 5.27 5.41
CA GLU A 117 -11.54 3.89 5.26
C GLU A 117 -11.86 3.64 3.77
N GLY A 118 -11.41 2.49 3.26
CA GLY A 118 -11.71 2.10 1.88
C GLY A 118 -13.22 2.07 1.61
N TYR A 119 -13.61 2.03 0.34
CA TYR A 119 -15.03 1.92 0.00
C TYR A 119 -15.63 0.64 0.59
N PRO A 120 -16.81 0.72 1.21
CA PRO A 120 -17.47 -0.47 1.74
C PRO A 120 -17.75 -1.51 0.64
N PHE A 121 -17.86 -2.78 1.02
CA PHE A 121 -18.09 -3.90 0.08
C PHE A 121 -19.24 -3.68 -0.92
N TYR A 122 -20.31 -2.96 -0.53
CA TYR A 122 -21.44 -2.69 -1.40
C TYR A 122 -21.08 -1.88 -2.67
N TYR A 123 -20.06 -1.02 -2.61
CA TYR A 123 -19.59 -0.27 -3.78
C TYR A 123 -19.04 -1.21 -4.86
N TYR A 124 -18.23 -2.20 -4.45
CA TYR A 124 -17.69 -3.21 -5.37
C TYR A 124 -18.80 -4.13 -5.92
N ALA A 125 -19.78 -4.49 -5.08
CA ALA A 125 -20.92 -5.31 -5.51
C ALA A 125 -21.79 -4.60 -6.56
N LEU A 126 -22.07 -3.30 -6.37
CA LEU A 126 -22.82 -2.49 -7.33
C LEU A 126 -22.07 -2.36 -8.67
N PHE A 127 -20.75 -2.14 -8.62
CA PHE A 127 -19.93 -2.06 -9.84
C PHE A 127 -19.92 -3.38 -10.61
N ALA A 128 -19.74 -4.51 -9.93
CA ALA A 128 -19.78 -5.83 -10.56
C ALA A 128 -21.15 -6.13 -11.18
N ALA A 129 -22.24 -5.81 -10.48
CA ALA A 129 -23.60 -5.96 -11.00
C ALA A 129 -23.83 -5.14 -12.28
N LEU A 130 -23.36 -3.89 -12.30
CA LEU A 130 -23.44 -3.02 -13.48
C LEU A 130 -22.70 -3.62 -14.69
N VAL A 131 -21.49 -4.14 -14.48
CA VAL A 131 -20.71 -4.80 -15.54
C VAL A 131 -21.44 -6.03 -16.10
N VAL A 132 -22.01 -6.87 -15.23
CA VAL A 132 -22.77 -8.05 -15.65
C VAL A 132 -23.99 -7.65 -16.48
N ILE A 133 -24.75 -6.63 -16.06
CA ILE A 133 -25.90 -6.13 -16.80
C ILE A 133 -25.49 -5.64 -18.19
N LEU A 134 -24.39 -4.89 -18.30
CA LEU A 134 -23.88 -4.40 -19.59
C LEU A 134 -23.46 -5.55 -20.52
N LEU A 135 -22.82 -6.60 -19.98
CA LEU A 135 -22.46 -7.79 -20.74
C LEU A 135 -23.68 -8.56 -21.23
N LEU A 136 -24.71 -8.69 -20.39
CA LEU A 136 -25.99 -9.32 -20.79
C LEU A 136 -26.68 -8.51 -21.89
N LEU A 137 -26.75 -7.19 -21.76
CA LEU A 137 -27.34 -6.32 -22.77
C LEU A 137 -26.58 -6.41 -24.10
N ALA A 138 -25.24 -6.39 -24.06
CA ALA A 138 -24.41 -6.60 -25.25
C ALA A 138 -24.65 -7.98 -25.87
N GLY A 139 -24.74 -9.04 -25.05
CA GLY A 139 -25.06 -10.38 -25.49
C GLY A 139 -26.41 -10.47 -26.19
N VAL A 140 -27.47 -9.88 -25.62
CA VAL A 140 -28.80 -9.81 -26.23
C VAL A 140 -28.76 -9.04 -27.56
N LEU A 141 -28.05 -7.91 -27.63
CA LEU A 141 -27.93 -7.14 -28.87
C LEU A 141 -27.18 -7.91 -29.97
N LEU A 142 -26.09 -8.60 -29.62
CA LEU A 142 -25.35 -9.44 -30.56
C LEU A 142 -26.20 -10.61 -31.03
N PHE A 143 -26.91 -11.27 -30.11
CA PHE A 143 -27.83 -12.35 -30.45
C PHE A 143 -28.95 -11.86 -31.38
N TYR A 144 -29.56 -10.71 -31.08
CA TYR A 144 -30.58 -10.12 -31.93
C TYR A 144 -30.05 -9.77 -33.33
N ARG A 145 -28.83 -9.21 -33.42
CA ARG A 145 -28.18 -8.95 -34.72
C ARG A 145 -27.93 -10.24 -35.51
N ARG A 146 -27.40 -11.27 -34.84
CA ARG A 146 -27.18 -12.59 -35.45
C ARG A 146 -28.48 -13.22 -35.93
N TYR A 147 -29.50 -13.21 -35.09
CA TYR A 147 -30.83 -13.72 -35.42
C TYR A 147 -31.40 -12.98 -36.63
N LYS A 148 -31.37 -11.64 -36.65
CA LYS A 148 -31.86 -10.85 -37.80
C LYS A 148 -31.12 -11.21 -39.10
N LEU A 149 -29.80 -11.29 -39.07
CA LEU A 149 -29.00 -11.71 -40.23
C LEU A 149 -29.37 -13.11 -40.71
N GLU A 150 -29.55 -14.07 -39.79
CA GLU A 150 -29.95 -15.43 -40.14
C GLU A 150 -31.37 -15.49 -40.72
N THR A 151 -32.30 -14.68 -40.22
CA THR A 151 -33.65 -14.56 -40.82
C THR A 151 -33.61 -13.97 -42.23
N GLU A 152 -32.74 -12.98 -42.48
CA GLU A 152 -32.56 -12.39 -43.80
C GLU A 152 -31.91 -13.38 -44.78
N LEU A 153 -30.95 -14.19 -44.32
CA LEU A 153 -30.35 -15.28 -45.10
C LEU A 153 -31.37 -16.40 -45.42
N ALA A 154 -32.22 -16.80 -44.47
CA ALA A 154 -33.24 -17.83 -44.72
C ALA A 154 -34.27 -17.37 -45.76
N ALA A 155 -34.58 -16.08 -45.80
CA ALA A 155 -35.46 -15.46 -46.79
C ALA A 155 -34.87 -15.44 -48.22
N MET A 156 -33.58 -15.75 -48.41
CA MET A 156 -32.92 -15.83 -49.73
C MET A 156 -32.79 -17.27 -50.25
N SER A 157 -33.42 -18.26 -49.60
CA SER A 157 -33.41 -19.67 -49.99
C SER A 157 -34.00 -19.97 -51.37
N TRP A 158 -34.72 -19.03 -51.96
CA TRP A 158 -35.23 -19.11 -53.33
C TRP A 158 -34.19 -18.79 -54.42
N LYS A 159 -32.99 -18.30 -54.05
CA LYS A 159 -31.93 -17.98 -55.00
C LYS A 159 -31.17 -19.25 -55.38
N ILE A 160 -31.50 -19.80 -56.55
CA ILE A 160 -30.89 -20.98 -57.14
C ILE A 160 -29.41 -20.68 -57.46
N ARG A 161 -28.51 -21.57 -57.04
CA ARG A 161 -27.07 -21.49 -57.32
C ARG A 161 -26.79 -21.90 -58.77
N TRP A 162 -25.86 -21.22 -59.45
CA TRP A 162 -25.57 -21.46 -60.87
C TRP A 162 -25.08 -22.89 -61.14
N GLU A 163 -24.42 -23.51 -60.17
CA GLU A 163 -23.94 -24.88 -60.24
C GLU A 163 -25.08 -25.93 -60.28
N GLU A 164 -26.31 -25.56 -59.88
CA GLU A 164 -27.49 -26.41 -59.98
C GLU A 164 -28.17 -26.33 -61.36
N LEU A 165 -27.85 -25.32 -62.17
CA LEU A 165 -28.42 -25.14 -63.52
C LEU A 165 -27.70 -26.00 -64.58
N GLU A 166 -26.47 -26.47 -64.32
CA GLU A 166 -25.69 -27.28 -65.27
C GLU A 166 -25.95 -28.80 -65.17
N GLY A 167 -26.80 -29.22 -64.24
CA GLY A 167 -27.04 -30.63 -63.93
C GLY A 167 -27.82 -31.42 -64.99
N ASP A 168 -28.64 -30.78 -65.83
CA ASP A 168 -29.51 -31.50 -66.76
C ASP A 168 -28.85 -31.79 -68.12
N ASP A 169 -28.03 -30.88 -68.64
CA ASP A 169 -27.43 -31.06 -69.97
C ASP A 169 -26.31 -32.12 -69.98
N VAL A 170 -25.56 -32.21 -68.88
CA VAL A 170 -24.51 -33.22 -68.70
C VAL A 170 -25.14 -34.59 -68.43
N ALA A 171 -26.18 -34.67 -67.58
CA ALA A 171 -26.89 -35.90 -67.29
C ALA A 171 -27.62 -36.49 -68.52
N ARG A 172 -28.16 -35.63 -69.40
CA ARG A 172 -28.83 -36.06 -70.65
C ARG A 172 -27.83 -36.54 -71.70
N LYS A 173 -26.64 -35.94 -71.78
CA LYS A 173 -25.51 -36.43 -72.62
C LYS A 173 -24.95 -37.76 -72.12
N GLU A 174 -24.78 -37.93 -70.81
CA GLU A 174 -24.41 -39.20 -70.15
C GLU A 174 -25.46 -40.30 -70.42
N LYS A 175 -26.76 -40.00 -70.27
CA LYS A 175 -27.86 -40.95 -70.56
C LYS A 175 -27.94 -41.33 -72.05
N LYS A 176 -27.69 -40.39 -72.97
CA LYS A 176 -27.59 -40.67 -74.43
C LYS A 176 -26.36 -41.51 -74.77
N LYS A 177 -25.19 -41.22 -74.18
CA LYS A 177 -23.98 -42.07 -74.32
C LYS A 177 -24.20 -43.48 -73.77
N LYS A 178 -24.83 -43.63 -72.60
CA LYS A 178 -25.16 -44.94 -72.01
C LYS A 178 -26.18 -45.72 -72.85
N ARG A 179 -27.19 -45.06 -73.45
CA ARG A 179 -28.13 -45.71 -74.37
C ARG A 179 -27.45 -46.15 -75.67
N ALA A 180 -26.60 -45.33 -76.29
CA ALA A 180 -25.85 -45.71 -77.48
C ALA A 180 -24.87 -46.87 -77.22
N ARG A 181 -24.18 -46.85 -76.06
CA ARG A 181 -23.26 -47.91 -75.64
C ARG A 181 -23.98 -49.23 -75.28
N LYS A 182 -25.27 -49.18 -74.91
CA LYS A 182 -26.09 -50.37 -74.61
C LYS A 182 -26.62 -51.04 -75.89
N THR A 183 -26.78 -50.30 -76.98
CA THR A 183 -27.12 -50.86 -78.30
C THR A 183 -25.93 -51.60 -78.92
N ASP A 184 -24.69 -51.12 -78.72
CA ASP A 184 -23.48 -51.81 -79.18
C ASP A 184 -23.10 -53.05 -78.32
N PHE A 185 -23.50 -53.09 -77.06
CA PHE A 185 -23.14 -54.18 -76.12
C PHE A 185 -24.04 -55.43 -76.23
N TYR A 186 -25.17 -55.37 -76.93
CA TYR A 186 -25.99 -56.58 -77.21
C TYR A 186 -25.39 -57.48 -78.31
N ASN A 187 -24.29 -57.05 -78.95
CA ASN A 187 -23.61 -57.79 -80.02
C ASN A 187 -22.37 -58.61 -79.58
N HIS A 188 -22.04 -58.73 -78.29
CA HIS A 188 -21.00 -59.69 -77.84
C HIS A 188 -20.98 -59.86 -76.30
N PRO A 189 -20.92 -61.09 -75.73
CA PRO A 189 -21.04 -61.29 -74.30
C PRO A 189 -19.71 -61.32 -73.52
N ASP A 190 -19.84 -60.85 -72.27
CA ASP A 190 -19.18 -61.23 -71.01
C ASP A 190 -17.67 -61.01 -70.75
N GLN A 191 -17.35 -60.23 -69.69
CA GLN A 191 -16.78 -60.74 -68.41
C GLN A 191 -16.43 -59.62 -67.39
N SER A 192 -16.66 -59.94 -66.10
CA SER A 192 -15.97 -59.51 -64.86
C SER A 192 -16.01 -58.06 -64.29
N VAL A 193 -16.67 -57.95 -63.11
CA VAL A 193 -16.32 -57.29 -61.79
C VAL A 193 -14.89 -56.71 -61.61
N PRO A 194 -14.56 -55.81 -60.64
CA PRO A 194 -15.29 -55.28 -59.46
C PRO A 194 -15.13 -53.74 -59.15
N PHE A 195 -15.87 -53.23 -58.16
CA PHE A 195 -15.74 -51.86 -57.60
C PHE A 195 -14.91 -51.84 -56.30
N LEU A 196 -13.98 -50.89 -56.21
CA LEU A 196 -13.28 -50.47 -54.96
C LEU A 196 -13.47 -48.97 -54.77
N ARG A 197 -13.86 -48.55 -53.54
CA ARG A 197 -13.36 -47.36 -52.79
C ARG A 197 -14.21 -47.15 -51.52
N SER A 198 -13.64 -47.29 -50.33
CA SER A 198 -12.79 -46.36 -49.57
C SER A 198 -13.59 -45.39 -48.69
N ASN A 199 -13.59 -45.63 -47.38
CA ASN A 199 -13.87 -44.64 -46.35
C ASN A 199 -12.62 -44.49 -45.48
N SER A 200 -12.17 -43.26 -45.27
CA SER A 200 -11.21 -42.93 -44.22
C SER A 200 -11.54 -41.56 -43.63
N ARG A 201 -12.02 -41.56 -42.38
CA ARG A 201 -11.81 -40.49 -41.41
C ARG A 201 -11.25 -41.14 -40.15
N THR A 202 -9.97 -40.90 -39.90
CA THR A 202 -9.28 -41.25 -38.67
C THR A 202 -9.39 -40.14 -37.64
N SER A 203 -9.32 -40.55 -36.38
CA SER A 203 -9.55 -39.82 -35.15
C SER A 203 -8.27 -39.24 -34.52
N ASN A 204 -8.50 -38.59 -33.37
CA ASN A 204 -7.68 -38.50 -32.15
C ASN A 204 -6.74 -37.29 -31.92
N ASN A 205 -7.17 -36.49 -30.94
CA ASN A 205 -6.60 -36.24 -29.59
C ASN A 205 -5.21 -35.60 -29.37
N SER A 206 -5.24 -34.68 -28.37
CA SER A 206 -4.25 -34.35 -27.32
C SER A 206 -2.94 -33.62 -27.66
N ASP A 207 -2.67 -32.47 -27.02
CA ASP A 207 -1.86 -32.39 -25.77
C ASP A 207 -1.54 -30.94 -25.29
N LYS A 208 -1.48 -30.80 -23.95
CA LYS A 208 -0.57 -30.04 -23.02
C LYS A 208 -0.43 -28.50 -23.05
N VAL A 209 -0.75 -27.79 -21.94
CA VAL A 209 0.05 -27.38 -20.72
C VAL A 209 0.90 -26.12 -20.92
N GLY A 210 0.71 -25.13 -20.02
CA GLY A 210 1.62 -23.99 -19.82
C GLY A 210 1.20 -23.07 -18.67
N HIS A 211 1.56 -23.44 -17.44
CA HIS A 211 1.55 -22.59 -16.24
C HIS A 211 2.70 -21.58 -16.30
N PHE A 212 2.50 -20.32 -15.93
CA PHE A 212 3.59 -19.42 -15.53
C PHE A 212 3.15 -18.50 -14.38
N PHE A 213 3.82 -18.66 -13.24
CA PHE A 213 3.93 -17.74 -12.12
C PHE A 213 5.13 -16.82 -12.34
N ILE A 214 5.04 -15.53 -11.99
CA ILE A 214 6.17 -14.75 -11.46
C ILE A 214 5.66 -13.76 -10.38
N TYR A 215 6.30 -13.78 -9.22
CA TYR A 215 6.31 -12.72 -8.18
C TYR A 215 7.58 -11.88 -8.34
N PHE A 216 7.48 -10.55 -8.20
CA PHE A 216 8.05 -9.71 -7.12
C PHE A 216 7.52 -8.29 -7.29
#